data_AF-A0A9D6WU98-F1
#
_entry.id   AF-A0A9D6WU98-F1
#
_cell.length_a   1.000
_cell.length_b   1.000
_cell.length_c   1.000
_cell.angle_alpha   90.00
_cell.angle_beta   90.00
_cell.angle_gamma   90.00
#
_symmetry.space_group_name_H-M   'P 1'
#
loop_
_entity.id
_entity.type
_entity.pdbx_description
1 polymer ?
#
loop_
_entity_poly.entity_id
_entity_poly.type
_entity_poly.pdbx_seq_one_letter_code
_entity_poly.pdbx_strand_id
1 'polypeptide(L)'
;MKTKADKGKITVQLWAPLLKKLNELTGAACLNRDAYLDVVLANEAPMLVAELDGQKNSDPARAFIRRCFAELKDLRPVSFTLTRETAEVLTKACDEVNVWRDVFVNRVIFLLVAKSSAIEREFDFLFKDHGGAIFEDGWEIKALLLGPRLTAIRRFINDDPFLGIRAALRSAYPDDGGALHAIPLGSPIGDTPRARGLAGFTAYLEDKYVPGTAENQEWQRQSDELLASLSGEVDSDEEGLK
;
A
#
# COMPACT_ATOMS: atom_id res chain seq x y z
N MET A 1 -8.94 -35.96 -5.63
CA MET A 1 -10.14 -35.46 -4.92
C MET A 1 -9.73 -34.20 -4.16
N LYS A 2 -10.12 -33.00 -4.60
CA LYS A 2 -9.96 -31.79 -3.79
C LYS A 2 -11.07 -31.82 -2.73
N THR A 3 -10.70 -32.10 -1.48
CA THR A 3 -11.57 -31.92 -0.32
C THR A 3 -12.16 -30.53 -0.38
N LYS A 4 -13.46 -30.42 -0.11
CA LYS A 4 -14.21 -29.16 -0.05
C LYS A 4 -13.46 -28.24 0.92
N ALA A 5 -12.70 -27.28 0.41
CA ALA A 5 -11.86 -26.41 1.23
C ALA A 5 -12.76 -25.75 2.28
N ASP A 6 -12.39 -25.91 3.56
CA ASP A 6 -13.15 -25.35 4.67
C ASP A 6 -13.17 -23.82 4.51
N LYS A 7 -14.36 -23.24 4.42
CA LYS A 7 -14.54 -21.80 4.15
C LYS A 7 -14.80 -21.08 5.46
N GLY A 8 -13.95 -20.11 5.78
CA GLY A 8 -14.08 -19.22 6.93
C GLY A 8 -14.67 -17.87 6.53
N LYS A 9 -15.40 -17.24 7.46
CA LYS A 9 -15.89 -15.88 7.30
C LYS A 9 -15.01 -14.93 8.11
N ILE A 10 -14.33 -14.01 7.43
CA ILE A 10 -13.64 -12.90 8.10
C ILE A 10 -14.52 -11.65 8.02
N THR A 11 -14.44 -10.79 9.02
CA THR A 11 -15.10 -9.47 9.01
C THR A 11 -14.03 -8.40 9.22
N VAL A 12 -14.05 -7.38 8.36
CA VAL A 12 -13.13 -6.25 8.38
C VAL A 12 -13.91 -4.95 8.23
N GLN A 13 -13.42 -3.86 8.81
CA GLN A 13 -13.90 -2.52 8.48
C GLN A 13 -13.34 -2.12 7.12
N LEU A 14 -14.21 -1.78 6.18
CA LEU A 14 -13.83 -1.37 4.83
C LEU A 14 -14.34 0.04 4.56
N TRP A 15 -13.52 0.87 3.91
CA TRP A 15 -13.93 2.20 3.49
C TRP A 15 -14.99 2.11 2.37
N ALA A 16 -16.18 2.69 2.60
CA ALA A 16 -17.32 2.49 1.71
C ALA A 16 -17.08 2.89 0.24
N PRO A 17 -16.30 3.94 -0.09
CA PRO A 17 -15.94 4.23 -1.48
C PRO A 17 -15.14 3.11 -2.16
N LEU A 18 -14.22 2.44 -1.44
CA LEU A 18 -13.51 1.27 -1.95
C LEU A 18 -14.45 0.09 -2.13
N LEU A 19 -15.34 -0.17 -1.17
CA LEU A 19 -16.34 -1.23 -1.29
C LEU A 19 -17.23 -1.05 -2.52
N LYS A 20 -17.74 0.17 -2.71
CA LYS A 20 -18.56 0.53 -3.87
C LYS A 20 -17.81 0.26 -5.16
N LYS A 21 -16.56 0.74 -5.25
CA LYS A 21 -15.76 0.58 -6.46
C LYS A 21 -15.39 -0.87 -6.75
N LEU A 22 -15.06 -1.63 -5.70
CA LEU A 22 -14.80 -3.06 -5.79
C LEU A 22 -16.02 -3.80 -6.34
N ASN A 23 -17.21 -3.58 -5.76
CA ASN A 23 -18.44 -4.23 -6.21
C ASN A 23 -18.79 -3.87 -7.67
N GLU A 24 -18.64 -2.59 -8.05
CA GLU A 24 -18.85 -2.14 -9.44
C GLU A 24 -17.94 -2.89 -10.42
N LEU A 25 -16.63 -2.96 -10.11
CA LEU A 25 -15.64 -3.57 -10.99
C LEU A 25 -15.78 -5.10 -11.02
N THR A 26 -16.01 -5.76 -9.89
CA THR A 26 -16.26 -7.21 -9.87
C THR A 26 -17.54 -7.57 -10.58
N GLY A 27 -18.58 -6.72 -10.49
CA GLY A 27 -19.83 -6.89 -11.21
C GLY A 27 -19.65 -6.75 -12.72
N ALA A 28 -18.93 -5.72 -13.16
CA ALA A 28 -18.61 -5.50 -14.58
C ALA A 28 -17.74 -6.62 -15.17
N ALA A 29 -16.85 -7.20 -14.37
CA ALA A 29 -15.99 -8.31 -14.76
C ALA A 29 -16.66 -9.70 -14.60
N CYS A 30 -17.91 -9.76 -14.12
CA CYS A 30 -18.62 -11.01 -13.81
C CYS A 30 -17.84 -11.93 -12.85
N LEU A 31 -17.10 -11.36 -11.90
CA LEU A 31 -16.29 -12.09 -10.92
C LEU A 31 -17.04 -12.27 -9.60
N ASN A 32 -16.87 -13.44 -8.97
CA ASN A 32 -17.24 -13.60 -7.57
C ASN A 32 -16.20 -12.90 -6.70
N ARG A 33 -16.58 -11.76 -6.11
CA ARG A 33 -15.71 -10.92 -5.28
C ARG A 33 -14.96 -11.70 -4.20
N ASP A 34 -15.68 -12.52 -3.42
CA ASP A 34 -15.09 -13.21 -2.26
C ASP A 34 -14.11 -14.28 -2.72
N ALA A 35 -14.45 -15.05 -3.76
CA ALA A 35 -13.54 -16.04 -4.34
C ALA A 35 -12.30 -15.38 -4.98
N TYR A 36 -12.47 -14.19 -5.57
CA TYR A 36 -11.35 -13.44 -6.13
C TYR A 36 -10.42 -12.90 -5.04
N LEU A 37 -10.97 -12.30 -3.99
CA LEU A 37 -10.19 -11.80 -2.86
C LEU A 37 -9.48 -12.92 -2.09
N ASP A 38 -10.06 -14.11 -2.02
CA ASP A 38 -9.41 -15.28 -1.43
C ASP A 38 -8.09 -15.60 -2.14
N VAL A 39 -8.07 -15.60 -3.47
CA VAL A 39 -6.83 -15.84 -4.22
C VAL A 39 -5.85 -14.69 -4.09
N VAL A 40 -6.31 -13.44 -4.19
CA VAL A 40 -5.45 -12.27 -4.03
C VAL A 40 -4.80 -12.25 -2.65
N LEU A 41 -5.56 -12.43 -1.58
CA LEU A 41 -5.03 -12.38 -0.22
C LEU A 41 -4.12 -13.56 0.10
N ALA A 42 -4.34 -14.73 -0.54
CA ALA A 42 -3.44 -15.87 -0.43
C ALA A 42 -2.04 -15.57 -1.00
N ASN A 43 -1.95 -14.72 -2.03
CA ASN A 43 -0.67 -14.24 -2.57
C ASN A 43 -0.09 -13.08 -1.76
N GLU A 44 -0.92 -12.08 -1.45
CA GLU A 44 -0.45 -10.81 -0.90
C GLU A 44 -0.03 -10.90 0.57
N ALA A 45 -0.65 -11.77 1.37
CA ALA A 45 -0.25 -11.91 2.77
C ALA A 45 1.19 -12.44 2.95
N PRO A 46 1.64 -13.48 2.23
CA PRO A 46 3.06 -13.86 2.21
C PRO A 46 3.97 -12.77 1.66
N MET A 47 3.56 -12.06 0.59
CA MET A 47 4.38 -10.97 0.02
C MET A 47 4.59 -9.82 1.01
N LEU A 48 3.59 -9.49 1.83
CA LEU A 48 3.74 -8.50 2.91
C LEU A 48 4.91 -8.83 3.85
N VAL A 49 5.03 -10.09 4.27
CA VAL A 49 6.11 -10.52 5.16
C VAL A 49 7.45 -10.52 4.43
N ALA A 50 7.48 -11.05 3.20
CA ALA A 50 8.70 -11.15 2.40
C ALA A 50 9.27 -9.76 2.06
N GLU A 51 8.42 -8.79 1.72
CA GLU A 51 8.84 -7.44 1.33
C GLU A 51 9.32 -6.59 2.50
N LEU A 52 8.86 -6.88 3.73
CA LEU A 52 9.31 -6.16 4.91
C LEU A 52 10.56 -6.78 5.54
N ASP A 53 10.98 -7.97 5.11
CA ASP A 53 12.23 -8.64 5.52
C ASP A 53 12.49 -8.58 7.05
N GLY A 54 11.48 -8.95 7.84
CA GLY A 54 11.55 -8.95 9.31
C GLY A 54 11.36 -7.58 9.97
N GLN A 55 11.18 -6.51 9.21
CA GLN A 55 10.72 -5.23 9.74
C GLN A 55 9.27 -5.35 10.23
N LYS A 56 9.00 -4.71 11.36
CA LYS A 56 7.67 -4.64 11.97
C LYS A 56 7.36 -3.23 12.41
N ASN A 57 6.10 -2.84 12.36
CA ASN A 57 5.68 -1.56 12.93
C ASN A 57 5.94 -1.55 14.44
N SER A 58 6.40 -0.41 14.96
CA SER A 58 6.35 -0.14 16.39
C SER A 58 4.89 -0.03 16.86
N ASP A 59 4.65 -0.11 18.17
CA ASP A 59 3.32 0.14 18.72
C ASP A 59 2.82 1.58 18.47
N PRO A 60 3.67 2.63 18.60
CA PRO A 60 3.32 3.98 18.16
C PRO A 60 2.92 4.06 16.68
N ALA A 61 3.69 3.46 15.77
CA ALA A 61 3.40 3.45 14.33
C ALA A 61 2.06 2.77 14.04
N ARG A 62 1.86 1.58 14.61
CA ARG A 62 0.59 0.84 14.48
C ARG A 62 -0.60 1.65 15.00
N ALA A 63 -0.46 2.29 16.15
CA ALA A 63 -1.50 3.14 16.73
C ALA A 63 -1.80 4.36 15.86
N PHE A 64 -0.76 4.99 15.30
CA PHE A 64 -0.88 6.13 14.40
C PHE A 64 -1.61 5.77 13.11
N ILE A 65 -1.21 4.69 12.44
CA ILE A 65 -1.87 4.17 11.22
C ILE A 65 -3.34 3.87 11.52
N ARG A 66 -3.63 3.20 12.64
CA ARG A 66 -5.00 2.90 13.07
C ARG A 66 -5.83 4.17 13.27
N ARG A 67 -5.25 5.21 13.86
CA ARG A 67 -5.93 6.50 14.03
C ARG A 67 -6.24 7.14 12.69
N CYS A 68 -5.27 7.19 11.77
CA CYS A 68 -5.46 7.69 10.41
C CYS A 68 -6.57 6.92 9.67
N PHE A 69 -6.60 5.60 9.81
CA PHE A 69 -7.68 4.78 9.26
C PHE A 69 -9.04 5.10 9.88
N ALA A 70 -9.12 5.28 11.19
CA ALA A 70 -10.37 5.61 11.87
C ALA A 70 -10.89 7.03 11.54
N GLU A 71 -10.01 7.94 11.10
CA GLU A 71 -10.40 9.27 10.59
C GLU A 71 -11.10 9.20 9.22
N LEU A 72 -11.01 8.08 8.50
CA LEU A 72 -11.79 7.85 7.29
C LEU A 72 -13.28 7.82 7.62
N LYS A 73 -14.04 8.69 6.95
CA LYS A 73 -15.51 8.71 7.07
C LYS A 73 -16.11 7.52 6.33
N ASP A 74 -17.21 6.97 6.85
CA ASP A 74 -17.99 5.87 6.25
C ASP A 74 -17.22 4.53 6.16
N LEU A 75 -16.64 4.09 7.28
CA LEU A 75 -16.18 2.71 7.44
C LEU A 75 -17.38 1.79 7.68
N ARG A 76 -17.42 0.65 6.98
CA ARG A 76 -18.49 -0.34 7.10
C ARG A 76 -17.93 -1.72 7.42
N PRO A 77 -18.55 -2.47 8.34
CA PRO A 77 -18.20 -3.86 8.53
C PRO A 77 -18.62 -4.66 7.30
N VAL A 78 -17.65 -5.29 6.66
CA VAL A 78 -17.87 -6.17 5.50
C VAL A 78 -17.31 -7.54 5.84
N SER A 79 -18.08 -8.57 5.54
CA SER A 79 -17.61 -9.93 5.68
C SER A 79 -17.25 -10.54 4.33
N PHE A 80 -16.12 -11.22 4.30
CA PHE A 80 -15.64 -12.00 3.16
C PHE A 80 -15.59 -13.47 3.52
N THR A 81 -16.01 -14.32 2.58
CA THR A 81 -15.91 -15.77 2.70
C THR A 81 -14.62 -16.24 2.02
N LEU A 82 -13.60 -16.55 2.80
CA LEU A 82 -12.29 -17.00 2.32
C LEU A 82 -12.10 -18.49 2.65
N THR A 83 -11.08 -19.12 2.08
CA THR A 83 -10.63 -20.41 2.64
C THR A 83 -10.02 -20.18 4.02
N ARG A 84 -10.14 -21.19 4.88
CA ARG A 84 -9.55 -21.16 6.22
C ARG A 84 -8.04 -20.91 6.18
N GLU A 85 -7.35 -21.54 5.23
CA GLU A 85 -5.93 -21.36 4.99
C GLU A 85 -5.58 -19.90 4.71
N THR A 86 -6.24 -19.25 3.75
CA THR A 86 -6.03 -17.83 3.46
C THR A 86 -6.29 -16.95 4.68
N ALA A 87 -7.37 -17.20 5.42
CA ALA A 87 -7.70 -16.41 6.61
C ALA A 87 -6.64 -16.53 7.72
N GLU A 88 -6.08 -17.73 7.91
CA GLU A 88 -4.99 -17.99 8.85
C GLU A 88 -3.68 -17.34 8.39
N VAL A 89 -3.31 -17.48 7.12
CA VAL A 89 -2.11 -16.85 6.53
C VAL A 89 -2.19 -15.33 6.63
N LEU A 90 -3.34 -14.74 6.28
CA LEU A 90 -3.58 -13.30 6.40
C LEU A 90 -3.42 -12.81 7.84
N THR A 91 -3.98 -13.53 8.80
CA THR A 91 -3.89 -13.14 10.22
C THR A 91 -2.46 -13.23 10.71
N LYS A 92 -1.76 -14.33 10.42
CA LYS A 92 -0.35 -14.51 10.80
C LYS A 92 0.56 -13.43 10.21
N ALA A 93 0.43 -13.15 8.91
CA ALA A 93 1.22 -12.11 8.25
C ALA A 93 0.99 -10.73 8.88
N CYS A 94 -0.26 -10.38 9.17
CA CYS A 94 -0.58 -9.10 9.81
C CYS A 94 0.01 -8.99 11.23
N ASP A 95 -0.06 -10.09 12.01
CA ASP A 95 0.47 -10.13 13.36
C ASP A 95 2.01 -10.06 13.36
N GLU A 96 2.68 -10.72 12.42
CA GLU A 96 4.14 -10.75 12.29
C GLU A 96 4.73 -9.36 12.03
N VAL A 97 4.13 -8.58 11.13
CA VAL A 97 4.60 -7.23 10.78
C VAL A 97 3.96 -6.13 11.66
N ASN A 98 3.18 -6.53 12.66
CA ASN A 98 2.43 -5.66 13.57
C ASN A 98 1.51 -4.65 12.87
N VAL A 99 0.81 -5.06 11.81
CA VAL A 99 -0.16 -4.23 11.08
C VAL A 99 -1.59 -4.65 11.41
N TRP A 100 -2.52 -3.70 11.41
CA TRP A 100 -3.92 -4.04 11.60
C TRP A 100 -4.51 -4.65 10.32
N ARG A 101 -5.13 -5.83 10.43
CA ARG A 101 -5.71 -6.55 9.28
C ARG A 101 -6.64 -5.71 8.41
N ASP A 102 -7.47 -4.87 9.03
CA ASP A 102 -8.41 -4.01 8.31
C ASP A 102 -7.66 -3.02 7.40
N VAL A 103 -6.57 -2.43 7.89
CA VAL A 103 -5.68 -1.54 7.12
C VAL A 103 -5.09 -2.27 5.93
N PHE A 104 -4.52 -3.44 6.15
CA PHE A 104 -3.89 -4.23 5.08
C PHE A 104 -4.91 -4.64 4.00
N VAL A 105 -6.10 -5.11 4.38
CA VAL A 105 -7.15 -5.47 3.42
C VAL A 105 -7.62 -4.24 2.62
N ASN A 106 -7.76 -3.08 3.24
CA ASN A 106 -8.09 -1.84 2.52
C ASN A 106 -6.97 -1.44 1.56
N ARG A 107 -5.69 -1.61 1.94
CA ARG A 107 -4.54 -1.36 1.05
C ARG A 107 -4.61 -2.23 -0.20
N VAL A 108 -4.77 -3.54 -0.03
CA VAL A 108 -4.87 -4.49 -1.14
C VAL A 108 -6.04 -4.11 -2.07
N ILE A 109 -7.21 -3.82 -1.50
CA ILE A 109 -8.38 -3.41 -2.30
C ILE A 109 -8.14 -2.08 -3.01
N PHE A 110 -7.50 -1.11 -2.35
CA PHE A 110 -7.11 0.16 -2.97
C PHE A 110 -6.23 -0.09 -4.20
N LEU A 111 -5.18 -0.90 -4.08
CA LEU A 111 -4.29 -1.23 -5.19
C LEU A 111 -5.01 -1.98 -6.33
N LEU A 112 -6.02 -2.79 -6.04
CA LEU A 112 -6.83 -3.46 -7.07
C LEU A 112 -7.72 -2.48 -7.86
N VAL A 113 -8.34 -1.52 -7.18
CA VAL A 113 -9.41 -0.68 -7.77
C VAL A 113 -8.96 0.71 -8.19
N ALA A 114 -7.84 1.20 -7.66
CA ALA A 114 -7.29 2.50 -7.98
C ALA A 114 -6.82 2.56 -9.44
N LYS A 115 -7.04 3.73 -10.06
CA LYS A 115 -6.49 4.02 -11.38
C LYS A 115 -4.96 4.11 -11.31
N SER A 116 -4.28 3.78 -12.39
CA SER A 116 -2.82 3.88 -12.50
C SER A 116 -2.29 5.25 -12.11
N SER A 117 -2.96 6.32 -12.54
CA SER A 117 -2.57 7.70 -12.18
C SER A 117 -2.63 8.02 -10.69
N ALA A 118 -3.49 7.33 -9.93
CA ALA A 118 -3.51 7.48 -8.47
C ALA A 118 -2.29 6.78 -7.86
N ILE A 119 -1.96 5.58 -8.34
CA ILE A 119 -0.82 4.77 -7.89
C ILE A 119 0.50 5.45 -8.22
N GLU A 120 0.66 5.91 -9.46
CA GLU A 120 1.83 6.69 -9.92
C GLU A 120 2.11 7.88 -9.01
N ARG A 121 1.06 8.61 -8.60
CA ARG A 121 1.20 9.74 -7.68
C ARG A 121 1.61 9.32 -6.28
N GLU A 122 1.04 8.24 -5.74
CA GLU A 122 1.37 7.80 -4.37
C GLU A 122 2.78 7.23 -4.25
N PHE A 123 3.33 6.69 -5.34
CA PHE A 123 4.67 6.10 -5.39
C PHE A 123 5.69 6.94 -6.17
N ASP A 124 5.35 8.17 -6.55
CA ASP A 124 6.23 9.11 -7.27
C ASP A 124 6.99 8.51 -8.48
N PHE A 125 6.31 7.70 -9.29
CA PHE A 125 6.86 7.15 -10.53
C PHE A 125 5.81 7.13 -11.65
N LEU A 126 6.23 7.01 -12.91
CA LEU A 126 5.34 6.83 -14.06
C LEU A 126 5.53 5.45 -14.69
N PHE A 127 4.45 4.68 -14.86
CA PHE A 127 4.53 3.31 -15.40
C PHE A 127 5.21 3.26 -16.78
N LYS A 128 5.01 4.30 -17.59
CA LYS A 128 5.59 4.39 -18.94
C LYS A 128 7.13 4.41 -18.94
N ASP A 129 7.74 4.93 -17.88
CA ASP A 129 9.20 5.09 -17.77
C ASP A 129 9.85 3.75 -17.37
N HIS A 130 9.08 2.83 -16.80
CA HIS A 130 9.51 1.51 -16.36
C HIS A 130 9.00 0.37 -17.25
N GLY A 131 8.57 0.70 -18.48
CA GLY A 131 7.99 -0.28 -19.40
C GLY A 131 8.91 -1.50 -19.63
N GLY A 132 10.22 -1.29 -19.77
CA GLY A 132 11.21 -2.36 -19.97
C GLY A 132 11.15 -3.43 -18.88
N ALA A 133 11.31 -3.03 -17.62
CA ALA A 133 11.24 -3.93 -16.46
C ALA A 133 9.87 -4.63 -16.35
N ILE A 134 8.78 -3.91 -16.67
CA ILE A 134 7.44 -4.51 -16.66
C ILE A 134 7.28 -5.56 -17.77
N PHE A 135 7.89 -5.36 -18.95
CA PHE A 135 7.83 -6.32 -20.05
C PHE A 135 8.72 -7.54 -19.84
N GLU A 136 9.83 -7.40 -19.12
CA GLU A 136 10.68 -8.53 -18.72
C GLU A 136 9.91 -9.53 -17.84
N ASP A 137 9.03 -9.03 -16.98
CA ASP A 137 8.15 -9.84 -16.14
C ASP A 137 6.95 -10.46 -16.91
N GLY A 138 6.68 -10.03 -18.16
CA GLY A 138 5.68 -10.63 -19.04
C GLY A 138 4.89 -9.63 -19.90
N TRP A 139 4.70 -9.97 -21.18
CA TRP A 139 3.99 -9.09 -22.14
C TRP A 139 2.50 -8.91 -21.82
N GLU A 140 1.87 -9.91 -21.18
CA GLU A 140 0.47 -9.87 -20.78
C GLU A 140 0.18 -8.79 -19.72
N ILE A 141 1.22 -8.27 -19.02
CA ILE A 141 1.10 -7.25 -17.99
C ILE A 141 0.67 -5.89 -18.58
N LYS A 142 0.94 -5.62 -19.86
CA LYS A 142 0.59 -4.36 -20.53
C LYS A 142 -0.90 -4.01 -20.42
N ALA A 143 -1.77 -5.03 -20.46
CA ALA A 143 -3.21 -4.84 -20.35
C ALA A 143 -3.66 -4.44 -18.94
N LEU A 144 -2.88 -4.80 -17.90
CA LEU A 144 -3.14 -4.48 -16.50
C LEU A 144 -2.73 -3.03 -16.13
N LEU A 145 -1.81 -2.41 -16.88
CA LEU A 145 -1.30 -1.07 -16.57
C LEU A 145 -2.22 0.07 -17.00
N LEU A 146 -3.12 -0.16 -17.96
CA LEU A 146 -3.93 0.90 -18.59
C LEU A 146 -5.35 1.03 -18.01
N GLY A 147 -5.72 0.23 -17.00
CA GLY A 147 -7.05 0.24 -16.39
C GLY A 147 -7.08 -0.41 -15.00
N PRO A 148 -8.26 -0.49 -14.36
CA PRO A 148 -8.40 -1.21 -13.09
C PRO A 148 -7.97 -2.68 -13.24
N ARG A 149 -7.24 -3.21 -12.24
CA ARG A 149 -6.65 -4.56 -12.30
C ARG A 149 -7.68 -5.68 -12.27
N LEU A 150 -8.94 -5.33 -11.94
CA LEU A 150 -10.09 -6.22 -11.94
C LEU A 150 -10.58 -6.66 -13.35
N THR A 151 -9.99 -6.16 -14.44
CA THR A 151 -10.57 -6.31 -15.79
C THR A 151 -10.03 -7.50 -16.61
N ALA A 152 -8.90 -8.11 -16.24
CA ALA A 152 -8.16 -9.05 -17.14
C ALA A 152 -7.85 -10.43 -16.53
N ILE A 153 -8.70 -10.95 -15.65
CA ILE A 153 -8.29 -11.95 -14.67
C ILE A 153 -8.83 -13.36 -14.99
N ARG A 154 -8.44 -13.96 -16.13
CA ARG A 154 -8.63 -15.43 -16.31
C ARG A 154 -7.32 -16.21 -16.34
N ARG A 155 -6.24 -15.61 -16.85
CA ARG A 155 -4.89 -16.21 -16.80
C ARG A 155 -4.08 -15.79 -15.56
N PHE A 156 -4.36 -14.62 -15.00
CA PHE A 156 -3.63 -14.03 -13.87
C PHE A 156 -4.19 -14.34 -12.48
N ILE A 157 -5.31 -15.08 -12.36
CA ILE A 157 -5.89 -15.37 -11.03
C ILE A 157 -4.86 -16.06 -10.14
N ASN A 158 -4.00 -16.92 -10.70
CA ASN A 158 -3.07 -17.73 -9.93
C ASN A 158 -1.68 -17.10 -9.76
N ASP A 159 -1.45 -15.91 -10.33
CA ASP A 159 -0.17 -15.21 -10.27
C ASP A 159 -0.30 -13.93 -9.44
N ASP A 160 0.82 -13.25 -9.22
CA ASP A 160 0.89 -12.00 -8.48
C ASP A 160 0.00 -10.90 -9.11
N PRO A 161 -1.05 -10.41 -8.42
CA PRO A 161 -1.99 -9.41 -8.94
C PRO A 161 -1.37 -8.00 -9.06
N PHE A 162 -0.23 -7.74 -8.42
CA PHE A 162 0.50 -6.47 -8.44
C PHE A 162 1.89 -6.58 -9.08
N LEU A 163 2.18 -7.67 -9.82
CA LEU A 163 3.46 -7.88 -10.49
C LEU A 163 3.93 -6.65 -11.28
N GLY A 164 3.04 -6.04 -12.07
CA GLY A 164 3.36 -4.84 -12.83
C GLY A 164 3.69 -3.60 -11.97
N ILE A 165 3.11 -3.48 -10.76
CA ILE A 165 3.49 -2.42 -9.80
C ILE A 165 4.86 -2.73 -9.22
N ARG A 166 5.09 -3.97 -8.78
CA ARG A 166 6.37 -4.41 -8.21
C ARG A 166 7.52 -4.27 -9.20
N ALA A 167 7.30 -4.62 -10.47
CA ALA A 167 8.29 -4.43 -11.54
C ALA A 167 8.65 -2.96 -11.74
N ALA A 168 7.64 -2.07 -11.76
CA ALA A 168 7.85 -0.63 -11.86
C ALA A 168 8.62 -0.10 -10.64
N LEU A 169 8.25 -0.52 -9.43
CA LEU A 169 8.91 -0.13 -8.19
C LEU A 169 10.36 -0.63 -8.12
N ARG A 170 10.64 -1.87 -8.52
CA ARG A 170 12.02 -2.39 -8.61
C ARG A 170 12.89 -1.57 -9.55
N SER A 171 12.30 -1.11 -10.66
CA SER A 171 13.01 -0.25 -11.61
C SER A 171 13.17 1.19 -11.11
N ALA A 172 12.21 1.72 -10.37
CA ALA A 172 12.25 3.07 -9.81
C ALA A 172 13.19 3.16 -8.60
N TYR A 173 13.24 2.11 -7.78
CA TYR A 173 13.97 2.03 -6.52
C TYR A 173 14.86 0.77 -6.50
N PRO A 174 15.95 0.75 -7.29
CA PRO A 174 16.80 -0.44 -7.41
C PRO A 174 17.53 -0.78 -6.11
N ASP A 175 17.82 0.22 -5.28
CA ASP A 175 18.58 0.05 -4.03
C ASP A 175 17.77 -0.68 -2.96
N ASP A 176 16.48 -0.39 -2.86
CA ASP A 176 15.56 -0.98 -1.87
C ASP A 176 14.72 -2.15 -2.44
N GLY A 177 14.95 -2.50 -3.71
CA GLY A 177 14.22 -3.56 -4.39
C GLY A 177 12.72 -3.29 -4.59
N GLY A 178 12.26 -2.05 -4.44
CA GLY A 178 10.89 -1.66 -4.75
C GLY A 178 9.79 -2.38 -3.97
N ALA A 179 10.00 -2.62 -2.67
CA ALA A 179 9.05 -3.32 -1.79
C ALA A 179 7.69 -2.59 -1.70
N LEU A 180 6.68 -3.15 -2.37
CA LEU A 180 5.35 -2.53 -2.51
C LEU A 180 4.70 -2.19 -1.17
N HIS A 181 4.83 -3.04 -0.16
CA HIS A 181 4.24 -2.87 1.16
C HIS A 181 5.11 -2.05 2.12
N ALA A 182 6.40 -1.89 1.83
CA ALA A 182 7.30 -1.04 2.61
C ALA A 182 7.05 0.46 2.34
N ILE A 183 6.55 0.81 1.15
CA ILE A 183 6.33 2.21 0.78
C ILE A 183 5.03 2.74 1.41
N PRO A 184 5.11 3.82 2.23
CA PRO A 184 3.94 4.42 2.85
C PRO A 184 3.04 5.11 1.81
N LEU A 185 1.73 5.10 2.04
CA LEU A 185 0.77 5.84 1.21
C LEU A 185 0.42 7.19 1.85
N GLY A 186 0.10 8.16 1.00
CA GLY A 186 -0.20 9.52 1.45
C GLY A 186 1.04 10.30 1.88
N SER A 187 2.20 10.06 1.24
CA SER A 187 3.43 10.81 1.48
C SER A 187 3.43 12.17 0.75
N PRO A 188 3.94 13.26 1.35
CA PRO A 188 4.27 13.38 2.77
C PRO A 188 3.00 13.17 3.60
N ILE A 189 3.11 12.44 4.72
CA ILE A 189 1.99 12.23 5.66
C ILE A 189 1.64 13.59 6.25
N GLY A 190 0.80 14.32 5.53
CA GLY A 190 0.56 15.73 5.78
C GLY A 190 -0.36 15.93 6.97
N ASP A 191 -0.36 17.13 7.53
CA ASP A 191 -1.24 17.51 8.64
C ASP A 191 -2.72 17.54 8.25
N THR A 192 -3.00 17.61 6.95
CA THR A 192 -4.38 17.67 6.45
C THR A 192 -5.08 16.31 6.59
N PRO A 193 -6.36 16.29 6.99
CA PRO A 193 -7.14 15.05 7.07
C PRO A 193 -7.19 14.25 5.75
N ARG A 194 -7.06 14.94 4.61
CA ARG A 194 -7.05 14.31 3.28
C ARG A 194 -5.75 13.55 3.02
N ALA A 195 -4.60 14.10 3.42
CA ALA A 195 -3.30 13.41 3.32
C ALA A 195 -3.23 12.23 4.30
N ARG A 196 -3.73 12.41 5.53
CA ARG A 196 -3.81 11.34 6.56
C ARG A 196 -4.71 10.17 6.18
N GLY A 197 -5.77 10.41 5.39
CA GLY A 197 -6.68 9.34 4.99
C GLY A 197 -5.98 8.17 4.28
N LEU A 198 -5.03 8.46 3.38
CA LEU A 198 -4.27 7.41 2.68
C LEU A 198 -3.19 6.76 3.54
N ALA A 199 -2.63 7.48 4.52
CA ALA A 199 -1.77 6.89 5.53
C ALA A 199 -2.50 5.79 6.35
N GLY A 200 -3.83 5.86 6.43
CA GLY A 200 -4.67 4.77 6.96
C GLY A 200 -4.63 3.47 6.15
N PHE A 201 -3.97 3.43 4.99
CA PHE A 201 -3.73 2.24 4.16
C PHE A 201 -2.23 1.85 4.11
N THR A 202 -1.39 2.48 4.92
CA THR A 202 0.03 2.16 5.01
C THR A 202 0.24 0.85 5.76
N ALA A 203 1.05 -0.06 5.19
CA ALA A 203 1.34 -1.35 5.81
C ALA A 203 2.56 -1.30 6.76
N TYR A 204 3.54 -0.44 6.46
CA TYR A 204 4.71 -0.20 7.28
C TYR A 204 5.02 1.30 7.34
N LEU A 205 5.33 1.79 8.55
CA LEU A 205 5.72 3.18 8.77
C LEU A 205 6.85 3.24 9.79
N GLU A 206 7.98 3.83 9.40
CA GLU A 206 9.09 4.12 10.32
C GLU A 206 8.71 5.16 11.38
N ASP A 207 9.28 5.03 12.57
CA ASP A 207 8.94 5.89 13.72
C ASP A 207 9.33 7.34 13.52
N LYS A 208 10.35 7.64 12.69
CA LYS A 208 10.69 9.01 12.28
C LYS A 208 9.52 9.78 11.64
N TYR A 209 8.55 9.07 11.05
CA TYR A 209 7.35 9.67 10.46
C TYR A 209 6.14 9.69 11.39
N VAL A 210 6.27 9.16 12.62
CA VAL A 210 5.19 9.07 13.60
C VAL A 210 5.28 10.24 14.59
N PRO A 211 4.30 11.16 14.62
CA PRO A 211 4.36 12.32 15.49
C PRO A 211 4.51 11.97 16.97
N GLY A 212 5.52 12.56 17.62
CA GLY A 212 5.75 12.43 19.06
C GLY A 212 6.64 11.26 19.49
N THR A 213 7.18 10.47 18.57
CA THR A 213 8.25 9.50 18.87
C THR A 213 9.60 10.23 19.02
N ALA A 214 10.56 9.61 19.70
CA ALA A 214 11.91 10.16 19.84
C ALA A 214 12.61 10.31 18.48
N GLU A 215 12.46 9.33 17.59
CA GLU A 215 13.00 9.38 16.24
C GLU A 215 12.39 10.53 15.41
N ASN A 216 11.08 10.78 15.55
CA ASN A 216 10.42 11.88 14.87
C ASN A 216 10.93 13.24 15.36
N GLN A 217 11.11 13.41 16.67
CA GLN A 217 11.66 14.65 17.24
C GLN A 217 13.10 14.90 16.77
N GLU A 218 13.92 13.86 16.74
CA GLU A 218 15.29 13.95 16.26
C GLU A 218 15.35 14.25 14.76
N TRP A 219 14.52 13.59 13.95
CA TRP A 219 14.43 13.85 12.52
C TRP A 219 13.96 15.28 12.23
N GLN A 220 12.97 15.79 12.97
CA GLN A 220 12.54 17.19 12.88
C GLN A 220 13.68 18.16 13.21
N ARG A 221 14.41 17.91 14.31
CA ARG A 221 15.56 18.72 14.70
C ARG A 221 16.63 18.76 13.61
N GLN A 222 16.98 17.60 13.04
CA GLN A 222 17.97 17.50 11.96
C GLN A 222 17.50 18.21 10.69
N SER A 223 16.22 18.10 10.35
CA SER A 223 15.63 18.79 9.20
C SER A 223 15.64 20.31 9.40
N ASP A 224 15.30 20.80 10.59
CA ASP A 224 15.31 22.21 10.93
C ASP A 224 16.74 22.79 10.91
N GLU A 225 17.72 22.04 11.42
CA GLU A 225 19.14 22.40 11.37
C GLU A 225 19.65 22.51 9.92
N LEU A 226 19.26 21.57 9.05
CA LEU A 226 19.61 21.60 7.62
C LEU A 226 18.95 22.77 6.88
N LEU A 227 17.68 23.07 7.17
CA LEU A 227 17.00 24.22 6.57
C LEU A 227 17.61 25.55 7.04
N ALA A 228 18.03 25.63 8.31
CA ALA A 228 18.73 26.78 8.84
C ALA A 228 20.10 26.99 8.17
N SER A 229 20.86 25.92 7.91
CA SER A 229 22.16 26.04 7.22
C SER A 229 22.00 26.49 5.76
N LEU A 230 21.00 25.97 5.05
CA LEU A 230 20.71 26.36 3.65
C LEU A 230 20.19 27.80 3.52
N SER A 231 19.50 28.32 4.53
CA SER A 231 19.02 29.70 4.54
C SER A 231 20.08 30.71 4.99
N GLY A 232 21.08 30.29 5.77
CA GLY A 232 22.19 31.14 6.22
C GLY A 232 23.27 31.43 5.17
N GLU A 233 23.30 30.72 4.04
CA GLU A 233 24.27 30.93 2.95
C GLU A 233 23.87 32.04 1.95
N VAL A 234 22.71 32.68 2.12
CA VAL A 234 22.19 33.68 1.15
C VAL A 234 22.56 35.14 1.51
N ASP A 235 23.02 35.42 2.73
CA ASP A 235 23.26 36.79 3.22
C ASP A 235 24.72 37.29 3.15
N SER A 236 25.68 36.52 2.58
CA SER A 236 27.10 36.95 2.57
C SER A 236 27.62 37.62 1.29
N ASP A 237 26.82 37.82 0.23
CA ASP A 237 27.32 38.34 -1.06
C ASP A 237 26.84 39.77 -1.46
N GLU A 238 26.12 40.52 -0.60
CA GLU A 238 25.68 41.90 -0.92
C GLU A 238 26.42 43.05 -0.20
N GLU A 239 27.54 42.80 0.51
CA GLU A 239 28.42 43.88 1.02
C GLU A 239 29.69 44.03 0.16
N GLY A 240 29.52 44.46 -1.09
CA GLY A 240 30.65 44.54 -2.04
C GLY A 240 30.53 45.58 -3.14
N LEU A 241 29.80 46.69 -2.97
CA LEU A 241 29.93 47.87 -3.83
C LEU A 241 29.65 49.17 -3.06
N LYS A 242 30.72 49.76 -2.53
CA LYS A 242 30.83 51.21 -2.29
C LYS A 242 32.14 51.70 -2.88
#